data_AF-A0A925FSP6-F1
#
_entry.id   AF-A0A925FSP6-F1
#
_cell.length_a   1.000
_cell.length_b   1.000
_cell.length_c   1.000
_cell.angle_alpha   90.00
_cell.angle_beta   90.00
_cell.angle_gamma   90.00
#
_symmetry.space_group_name_H-M   'P 1'
#
loop_
_entity.id
_entity.type
_entity.pdbx_description
1 polymer ?
#
loop_
_entity_poly.entity_id
_entity_poly.type
_entity_poly.pdbx_seq_one_letter_code
_entity_poly.pdbx_strand_id
1 'polypeptide(L)'
;MKTSIFVSAILVALAVILLAWKNFSSAKVTDAFPPGLYPVPVKGKWGFMDGRGKMVIHPQFDHADDFHMGIAAVSKKTEDGGLEKYGFIDTTGKQVVDFKFENVSSFQNQLCRVMIGNKYGFTDMAGKLVVPCIYDDASSFSEGLACVRINGKNGFVDTKGNMVIEPAFDRACWVSDFSEGLAAVYNADGTAGYIDRTGNYKIGPAFSYVSAFSEGLALVKKTGDDKYGYIDAKGNMVIAPQYDLSLPFREGVATVKIVKPDGRIVYRIIDKQGNAKSADLHYLFTGIFSEGLAGVENESHQWGFIDQQGRLVIEAKYAGVSLFKNGLSRMQTGSLFGGLKTVYINQQGTVIWKQSN
;
A
#
# COMPACT_ATOMS: atom_id res chain seq x y z
N MET A 1 72.90 -31.29 6.37
CA MET A 1 71.50 -31.42 6.83
C MET A 1 70.79 -30.10 6.52
N LYS A 2 69.83 -30.14 5.58
CA LYS A 2 68.69 -29.21 5.40
C LYS A 2 68.92 -27.70 5.13
N THR A 3 68.62 -27.31 3.88
CA THR A 3 67.74 -26.19 3.41
C THR A 3 68.08 -24.73 3.78
N SER A 4 67.83 -23.67 2.99
CA SER A 4 67.20 -23.41 1.68
C SER A 4 67.53 -21.94 1.32
N ILE A 5 68.14 -21.65 0.17
CA ILE A 5 67.60 -20.95 -1.03
C ILE A 5 66.75 -19.67 -0.78
N PHE A 6 67.22 -18.58 -1.43
CA PHE A 6 66.53 -17.44 -2.07
C PHE A 6 66.87 -16.03 -1.55
N VAL A 7 67.92 -15.47 -2.17
CA VAL A 7 68.11 -14.02 -2.37
C VAL A 7 67.49 -13.68 -3.71
N SER A 8 66.28 -13.13 -3.72
CA SER A 8 65.73 -12.23 -4.74
C SER A 8 64.30 -11.81 -4.35
N ALA A 9 63.89 -10.61 -4.78
CA ALA A 9 62.55 -10.01 -4.60
C ALA A 9 62.29 -9.24 -3.28
N ILE A 10 63.07 -8.20 -2.99
CA ILE A 10 62.70 -7.17 -1.99
C ILE A 10 62.40 -5.78 -2.61
N LEU A 11 62.43 -5.61 -3.94
CA LEU A 11 62.23 -4.29 -4.55
C LEU A 11 61.07 -4.15 -5.56
N VAL A 12 60.16 -5.13 -5.66
CA VAL A 12 58.96 -5.01 -6.54
C VAL A 12 57.62 -5.10 -5.77
N ALA A 13 57.61 -5.43 -4.48
CA ALA A 13 56.36 -5.58 -3.72
C ALA A 13 55.80 -4.26 -3.11
N LEU A 14 56.56 -3.16 -3.13
CA LEU A 14 56.12 -1.87 -2.55
C LEU A 14 55.46 -0.92 -3.57
N ALA A 15 55.55 -1.20 -4.87
CA ALA A 15 54.92 -0.38 -5.92
C ALA A 15 53.55 -0.89 -6.39
N VAL A 16 53.19 -2.14 -6.10
CA VAL A 16 51.88 -2.71 -6.51
C VAL A 16 50.79 -2.49 -5.45
N ILE A 17 51.17 -2.28 -4.18
CA ILE A 17 50.21 -1.99 -3.09
C ILE A 17 49.77 -0.51 -3.09
N LEU A 18 50.58 0.39 -3.66
CA LEU A 18 50.25 1.82 -3.78
C LEU A 18 49.41 2.19 -5.03
N LEU A 19 49.21 1.26 -5.98
CA LEU A 19 48.36 1.45 -7.16
C LEU A 19 46.97 0.80 -7.05
N ALA A 20 46.74 -0.04 -6.02
CA ALA A 20 45.41 -0.60 -5.74
C ALA A 20 44.57 0.26 -4.76
N TRP A 21 45.10 1.38 -4.27
CA TRP A 21 44.39 2.30 -3.38
C TRP A 21 43.84 3.57 -4.07
N LYS A 22 43.97 3.67 -5.40
CA LYS A 22 43.45 4.82 -6.16
C LYS A 22 42.18 4.57 -6.97
N ASN A 23 41.57 3.39 -6.90
CA ASN A 23 40.34 3.08 -7.66
C ASN A 23 39.21 2.40 -6.87
N PHE A 24 39.26 2.40 -5.54
CA PHE A 24 38.03 2.33 -4.76
C PHE A 24 37.68 3.75 -4.35
N SER A 25 37.10 4.51 -5.27
CA SER A 25 36.18 5.54 -4.82
C SER A 25 35.17 4.79 -3.96
N SER A 26 35.07 5.20 -2.70
CA SER A 26 33.90 4.89 -1.90
C SER A 26 32.72 5.43 -2.72
N ALA A 27 32.05 4.56 -3.47
CA ALA A 27 30.65 4.74 -3.69
C ALA A 27 30.08 4.76 -2.27
N LYS A 28 29.95 5.98 -1.73
CA LYS A 28 29.01 6.22 -0.66
C LYS A 28 27.75 5.57 -1.19
N VAL A 29 27.33 4.46 -0.58
CA VAL A 29 25.95 4.03 -0.64
C VAL A 29 25.22 5.22 -0.02
N THR A 30 24.83 6.16 -0.87
CA THR A 30 23.93 7.21 -0.46
C THR A 30 22.63 6.48 -0.24
N ASP A 31 22.27 6.29 1.02
CA ASP A 31 21.00 5.76 1.52
C ASP A 31 19.80 6.67 1.17
N ALA A 32 19.78 7.18 -0.06
CA ALA A 32 18.69 7.94 -0.64
C ALA A 32 18.28 7.21 -1.91
N PHE A 33 17.36 6.24 -1.74
CA PHE A 33 16.56 5.75 -2.86
C PHE A 33 15.99 6.97 -3.60
N PRO A 34 16.15 7.10 -4.93
CA PRO A 34 15.61 8.24 -5.64
C PRO A 34 14.10 8.31 -5.37
N PRO A 35 13.55 9.49 -5.04
CA PRO A 35 12.13 9.63 -4.78
C PRO A 35 11.35 9.11 -6.00
N GLY A 36 10.50 8.12 -5.73
CA GLY A 36 9.41 7.58 -6.55
C GLY A 36 9.64 7.51 -8.06
N LEU A 37 9.82 6.31 -8.60
CA LEU A 37 9.46 6.06 -9.97
C LEU A 37 7.94 5.80 -10.03
N TYR A 38 7.25 6.51 -10.92
CA TYR A 38 5.80 6.45 -11.07
C TYR A 38 5.43 5.66 -12.32
N PRO A 39 4.54 4.65 -12.21
CA PRO A 39 4.12 3.85 -13.35
C PRO A 39 3.27 4.69 -14.30
N VAL A 40 3.62 4.69 -15.59
CA VAL A 40 2.94 5.46 -16.62
C VAL A 40 2.50 4.57 -17.78
N PRO A 41 1.22 4.60 -18.18
CA PRO A 41 0.74 3.87 -19.34
C PRO A 41 0.98 4.69 -20.61
N VAL A 42 1.61 4.09 -21.61
CA VAL A 42 1.87 4.68 -22.93
C VAL A 42 1.65 3.62 -23.99
N LYS A 43 0.72 3.89 -24.93
CA LYS A 43 0.39 2.98 -26.06
C LYS A 43 0.14 1.52 -25.63
N GLY A 44 -0.57 1.33 -24.52
CA GLY A 44 -0.96 0.00 -24.02
C GLY A 44 0.13 -0.77 -23.27
N LYS A 45 1.30 -0.17 -23.04
CA LYS A 45 2.36 -0.73 -22.19
C LYS A 45 2.68 0.20 -21.03
N TRP A 46 3.25 -0.35 -19.97
CA TRP A 46 3.69 0.39 -18.80
C TRP A 46 5.19 0.63 -18.83
N GLY A 47 5.57 1.85 -18.50
CA GLY A 47 6.92 2.29 -18.18
C GLY A 47 6.92 3.08 -16.89
N PHE A 48 8.02 3.77 -16.60
CA PHE A 48 8.17 4.55 -15.37
C PHE A 48 8.83 5.88 -15.61
N MET A 49 8.35 6.91 -14.92
CA MET A 49 8.92 8.25 -14.92
C MET A 49 9.43 8.64 -13.53
N ASP A 50 10.34 9.61 -13.47
CA ASP A 50 10.73 10.26 -12.21
C ASP A 50 9.67 11.28 -11.75
N GLY A 51 9.83 11.80 -10.53
CA GLY A 51 8.94 12.82 -9.96
C GLY A 51 8.90 14.17 -10.71
N ARG A 52 9.72 14.36 -11.75
CA ARG A 52 9.71 15.53 -12.62
C ARG A 52 9.04 15.24 -13.97
N GLY A 53 8.48 14.04 -14.13
CA GLY A 53 7.81 13.61 -15.36
C GLY A 53 8.75 13.11 -16.46
N LYS A 54 10.06 12.97 -16.18
CA LYS A 54 11.02 12.44 -17.15
C LYS A 54 10.91 10.91 -17.19
N MET A 55 10.72 10.34 -18.37
CA MET A 55 10.75 8.89 -18.57
C MET A 55 12.12 8.32 -18.17
N VAL A 56 12.12 7.31 -17.31
CA VAL A 56 13.32 6.59 -16.84
C VAL A 56 13.34 5.18 -17.41
N ILE A 57 12.21 4.47 -17.37
CA ILE A 57 12.06 3.13 -17.93
C ILE A 57 11.03 3.20 -19.04
N HIS A 58 11.46 2.97 -20.27
CA HIS A 58 10.57 3.03 -21.42
C HIS A 58 9.44 1.97 -21.32
N PRO A 59 8.23 2.29 -21.81
CA PRO A 59 7.09 1.39 -21.79
C PRO A 59 7.39 0.05 -22.48
N GLN A 60 7.32 -1.03 -21.72
CA GLN A 60 7.64 -2.39 -22.21
C GLN A 60 6.91 -3.51 -21.46
N PHE A 61 6.19 -3.19 -20.38
CA PHE A 61 5.50 -4.17 -19.54
C PHE A 61 4.00 -4.16 -19.80
N ASP A 62 3.34 -5.30 -19.62
CA ASP A 62 1.88 -5.43 -19.73
C ASP A 62 1.17 -4.84 -18.49
N HIS A 63 1.78 -4.99 -17.31
CA HIS A 63 1.39 -4.35 -16.06
C HIS A 63 2.61 -3.85 -15.27
N ALA A 64 2.39 -2.86 -14.41
CA ALA A 64 3.40 -2.31 -13.52
C ALA A 64 2.78 -1.82 -12.21
N ASP A 65 3.29 -2.34 -11.10
CA ASP A 65 3.01 -1.83 -9.75
C ASP A 65 3.93 -0.64 -9.44
N ASP A 66 3.59 0.08 -8.36
CA ASP A 66 4.45 1.14 -7.83
C ASP A 66 5.80 0.59 -7.35
N PHE A 67 6.86 1.37 -7.50
CA PHE A 67 8.12 1.09 -6.83
C PHE A 67 7.98 1.18 -5.31
N HIS A 68 8.54 0.18 -4.62
CA HIS A 68 8.69 0.15 -3.16
C HIS A 68 10.09 -0.36 -2.84
N MET A 69 10.87 0.37 -2.02
CA MET A 69 12.25 0.00 -1.66
C MET A 69 13.17 -0.31 -2.88
N GLY A 70 12.99 0.42 -3.99
CA GLY A 70 13.84 0.29 -5.18
C GLY A 70 13.51 -0.89 -6.11
N ILE A 71 12.45 -1.64 -5.82
CA ILE A 71 11.96 -2.74 -6.66
C ILE A 71 10.50 -2.51 -7.05
N ALA A 72 10.10 -2.96 -8.24
CA ALA A 72 8.72 -2.95 -8.69
C ALA A 72 8.33 -4.29 -9.31
N ALA A 73 7.08 -4.69 -9.09
CA ALA A 73 6.48 -5.81 -9.80
C ALA A 73 6.01 -5.39 -11.18
N VAL A 74 6.33 -6.18 -12.18
CA VAL A 74 5.93 -5.96 -13.57
C VAL A 74 5.52 -7.28 -14.21
N SER A 75 4.58 -7.23 -15.15
CA SER A 75 4.17 -8.40 -15.92
C SER A 75 4.59 -8.32 -17.38
N LYS A 76 4.78 -9.50 -17.98
CA LYS A 76 4.83 -9.68 -19.43
C LYS A 76 3.96 -10.88 -19.80
N LYS A 77 3.32 -10.81 -20.96
CA LYS A 77 2.75 -12.01 -21.61
C LYS A 77 3.87 -12.98 -21.98
N THR A 78 3.62 -14.27 -21.79
CA THR A 78 4.58 -15.32 -22.18
C THR A 78 4.68 -15.41 -23.71
N GLU A 79 5.84 -15.84 -24.21
CA GLU A 79 6.15 -15.87 -25.65
C GLU A 79 5.21 -16.78 -26.46
N ASP A 80 4.60 -17.76 -25.80
CA ASP A 80 3.62 -18.70 -26.37
C ASP A 80 2.18 -18.17 -26.40
N GLY A 81 1.95 -16.91 -25.97
CA GLY A 81 0.60 -16.33 -25.85
C GLY A 81 -0.17 -16.82 -24.63
N GLY A 82 0.49 -17.45 -23.67
CA GLY A 82 -0.06 -17.88 -22.38
C GLY A 82 -0.38 -16.73 -21.42
N LEU A 83 -0.66 -17.09 -20.17
CA LEU A 83 -1.03 -16.14 -19.10
C LEU A 83 0.11 -15.19 -18.78
N GLU A 84 -0.22 -13.95 -18.43
CA GLU A 84 0.75 -13.00 -17.91
C GLU A 84 1.46 -13.55 -16.68
N LYS A 85 2.78 -13.43 -16.65
CA LYS A 85 3.60 -13.78 -15.51
C LYS A 85 4.27 -12.53 -14.98
N TYR A 86 4.43 -12.50 -13.66
CA TYR A 86 5.05 -11.40 -12.93
C TYR A 86 6.50 -11.73 -12.60
N GLY A 87 7.34 -10.72 -12.73
CA GLY A 87 8.72 -10.68 -12.27
C GLY A 87 8.99 -9.35 -11.56
N PHE A 88 10.24 -9.10 -11.20
CA PHE A 88 10.63 -7.88 -10.50
C PHE A 88 11.76 -7.16 -11.23
N ILE A 89 11.73 -5.83 -11.18
CA ILE A 89 12.74 -4.95 -11.78
C ILE A 89 13.30 -3.97 -10.75
N ASP A 90 14.55 -3.55 -10.94
CA ASP A 90 15.15 -2.45 -10.20
C ASP A 90 14.78 -1.08 -10.80
N THR A 91 15.24 0.00 -10.16
CA THR A 91 14.98 1.39 -10.61
C THR A 91 15.59 1.75 -11.96
N THR A 92 16.46 0.91 -12.53
CA THR A 92 16.99 1.07 -13.89
C THR A 92 16.13 0.35 -14.93
N GLY A 93 15.16 -0.45 -14.49
CA GLY A 93 14.34 -1.32 -15.33
C GLY A 93 14.98 -2.67 -15.63
N LYS A 94 16.11 -2.98 -14.99
CA LYS A 94 16.76 -4.29 -15.12
C LYS A 94 15.98 -5.31 -14.31
N GLN A 95 15.75 -6.47 -14.93
CA GLN A 95 15.12 -7.61 -14.28
C GLN A 95 16.01 -8.12 -13.13
N VAL A 96 15.42 -8.17 -11.94
CA VAL A 96 15.98 -8.77 -10.73
C VAL A 96 15.47 -10.19 -10.58
N VAL A 97 14.20 -10.44 -10.93
CA VAL A 97 13.55 -11.76 -10.83
C VAL A 97 12.76 -12.05 -12.09
N ASP A 98 12.94 -13.26 -12.60
CA ASP A 98 12.27 -13.73 -13.82
C ASP A 98 10.74 -13.74 -13.71
N PHE A 99 10.09 -13.61 -14.87
CA PHE A 99 8.62 -13.66 -15.01
C PHE A 99 8.09 -15.08 -14.78
N LYS A 100 7.95 -15.46 -13.52
CA LYS A 100 7.56 -16.83 -13.12
C LYS A 100 6.32 -16.89 -12.22
N PHE A 101 5.94 -15.79 -11.58
CA PHE A 101 4.82 -15.77 -10.65
C PHE A 101 3.49 -15.54 -11.37
N GLU A 102 2.44 -16.23 -10.92
CA GLU A 102 1.08 -16.09 -11.46
C GLU A 102 0.36 -14.86 -10.90
N ASN A 103 0.71 -14.48 -9.68
CA ASN A 103 0.22 -13.29 -9.00
C ASN A 103 1.28 -12.81 -8.02
N VAL A 104 1.32 -11.50 -7.78
CA VAL A 104 2.20 -10.85 -6.81
C VAL A 104 1.42 -9.74 -6.09
N SER A 105 1.81 -9.46 -4.84
CA SER A 105 1.41 -8.23 -4.15
C SER A 105 2.52 -7.18 -4.22
N SER A 106 2.24 -5.96 -3.76
CA SER A 106 3.33 -5.03 -3.44
C SER A 106 4.21 -5.58 -2.30
N PHE A 107 5.47 -5.15 -2.27
CA PHE A 107 6.38 -5.47 -1.17
C PHE A 107 5.92 -4.78 0.12
N GLN A 108 5.94 -5.53 1.22
CA GLN A 108 5.71 -5.08 2.59
C GLN A 108 6.73 -5.76 3.50
N ASN A 109 7.47 -4.99 4.30
CA ASN A 109 8.55 -5.52 5.15
C ASN A 109 9.58 -6.36 4.36
N GLN A 110 9.95 -5.92 3.15
CA GLN A 110 10.88 -6.61 2.23
C GLN A 110 10.38 -7.98 1.71
N LEU A 111 9.14 -8.35 2.00
CA LEU A 111 8.51 -9.57 1.51
C LEU A 111 7.37 -9.24 0.56
N CYS A 112 7.17 -10.08 -0.43
CA CYS A 112 6.08 -9.99 -1.39
C CYS A 112 5.30 -11.31 -1.37
N ARG A 113 3.97 -11.22 -1.30
CA ARG A 113 3.09 -12.38 -1.50
C ARG A 113 3.16 -12.77 -2.97
N VAL A 114 3.41 -14.05 -3.25
CA VAL A 114 3.49 -14.58 -4.61
C VAL A 114 2.63 -15.81 -4.76
N MET A 115 2.16 -16.07 -5.98
CA MET A 115 1.41 -17.26 -6.34
C MET A 115 2.19 -18.11 -7.35
N ILE A 116 2.31 -19.41 -7.05
CA ILE A 116 2.89 -20.42 -7.93
C ILE A 116 1.99 -21.65 -7.84
N GLY A 117 1.50 -22.16 -8.98
CA GLY A 117 0.68 -23.37 -9.02
C GLY A 117 -0.61 -23.24 -8.20
N ASN A 118 -1.26 -22.08 -8.26
CA ASN A 118 -2.49 -21.78 -7.51
C ASN A 118 -2.36 -21.84 -5.97
N LYS A 119 -1.14 -21.72 -5.45
CA LYS A 119 -0.85 -21.63 -4.01
C LYS A 119 -0.06 -20.38 -3.71
N TYR A 120 -0.33 -19.80 -2.55
CA TYR A 120 0.31 -18.57 -2.09
C TYR A 120 1.46 -18.88 -1.14
N GLY A 121 2.51 -18.08 -1.27
CA GLY A 121 3.68 -18.05 -0.41
C GLY A 121 4.29 -16.65 -0.41
N PHE A 122 5.51 -16.52 0.09
CA PHE A 122 6.18 -15.22 0.21
C PHE A 122 7.63 -15.31 -0.22
N THR A 123 8.07 -14.28 -0.93
CA THR A 123 9.41 -14.18 -1.48
C THR A 123 10.11 -12.92 -0.98
N ASP A 124 11.44 -12.96 -0.89
CA ASP A 124 12.24 -11.76 -0.66
C ASP A 124 12.41 -10.93 -1.96
N MET A 125 13.08 -9.79 -1.85
CA MET A 125 13.35 -8.91 -3.00
C MET A 125 14.25 -9.56 -4.08
N ALA A 126 14.96 -10.64 -3.76
CA ALA A 126 15.75 -11.41 -4.73
C ALA A 126 14.94 -12.54 -5.38
N GLY A 127 13.66 -12.70 -5.03
CA GLY A 127 12.79 -13.72 -5.61
C GLY A 127 13.01 -15.12 -5.02
N LYS A 128 13.69 -15.21 -3.87
CA LYS A 128 13.82 -16.45 -3.09
C LYS A 128 12.60 -16.59 -2.19
N LEU A 129 11.93 -17.75 -2.28
CA LEU A 129 10.83 -18.09 -1.37
C LEU A 129 11.35 -18.17 0.06
N VAL A 130 10.87 -17.26 0.90
CA VAL A 130 11.08 -17.26 2.35
C VAL A 130 10.01 -18.12 3.02
N VAL A 131 8.78 -18.04 2.50
CA VAL A 131 7.67 -18.89 2.92
C VAL A 131 7.16 -19.66 1.69
N PRO A 132 7.12 -20.99 1.72
CA PRO A 132 6.71 -21.81 0.58
C PRO A 132 5.29 -21.49 0.08
N CYS A 133 5.06 -21.69 -1.22
CA CYS A 133 3.73 -21.58 -1.83
C CYS A 133 2.87 -22.81 -1.51
N ILE A 134 2.30 -22.86 -0.30
CA ILE A 134 1.49 -23.98 0.18
C ILE A 134 0.08 -23.58 0.63
N TYR A 135 -0.19 -22.28 0.77
CA TYR A 135 -1.46 -21.77 1.29
C TYR A 135 -2.51 -21.62 0.20
N ASP A 136 -3.77 -21.86 0.56
CA ASP A 136 -4.93 -21.64 -0.33
C ASP A 136 -5.19 -20.15 -0.59
N ASP A 137 -4.72 -19.30 0.32
CA ASP A 137 -4.80 -17.85 0.26
C ASP A 137 -3.77 -17.25 1.22
N ALA A 138 -3.40 -16.01 0.97
CA ALA A 138 -2.58 -15.25 1.89
C ALA A 138 -2.85 -13.76 1.72
N SER A 139 -2.78 -13.01 2.81
CA SER A 139 -2.73 -11.54 2.81
C SER A 139 -1.29 -11.04 2.63
N SER A 140 -1.10 -9.72 2.59
CA SER A 140 0.25 -9.14 2.67
C SER A 140 0.72 -9.11 4.13
N PHE A 141 2.03 -9.01 4.36
CA PHE A 141 2.54 -8.81 5.71
C PHE A 141 2.15 -7.44 6.26
N SER A 142 1.58 -7.40 7.45
CA SER A 142 1.42 -6.21 8.26
C SER A 142 1.91 -6.49 9.68
N GLU A 143 2.71 -5.58 10.24
CA GLU A 143 3.33 -5.73 11.56
C GLU A 143 4.08 -7.07 11.77
N GLY A 144 4.64 -7.61 10.69
CA GLY A 144 5.38 -8.88 10.69
C GLY A 144 4.51 -10.15 10.73
N LEU A 145 3.18 -10.04 10.57
CA LEU A 145 2.27 -11.17 10.44
C LEU A 145 1.48 -11.09 9.12
N ALA A 146 1.15 -12.24 8.55
CA ALA A 146 0.23 -12.34 7.43
C ALA A 146 -0.84 -13.40 7.72
N CYS A 147 -2.10 -13.05 7.49
CA CYS A 147 -3.19 -14.01 7.47
C CYS A 147 -3.00 -14.99 6.31
N VAL A 148 -3.09 -16.28 6.58
CA VAL A 148 -2.97 -17.37 5.59
C VAL A 148 -4.13 -18.33 5.73
N ARG A 149 -4.54 -18.94 4.62
CA ARG A 149 -5.62 -19.93 4.60
C ARG A 149 -5.10 -21.34 4.33
N ILE A 150 -5.49 -22.27 5.18
CA ILE A 150 -5.21 -23.70 5.07
C ILE A 150 -6.51 -24.46 5.26
N ASN A 151 -6.90 -25.29 4.29
CA ASN A 151 -8.07 -26.17 4.39
C ASN A 151 -9.35 -25.42 4.77
N GLY A 152 -9.51 -24.21 4.24
CA GLY A 152 -10.68 -23.37 4.51
C GLY A 152 -10.70 -22.73 5.90
N LYS A 153 -9.58 -22.67 6.62
CA LYS A 153 -9.45 -21.90 7.87
C LYS A 153 -8.32 -20.90 7.79
N ASN A 154 -8.54 -19.73 8.38
CA ASN A 154 -7.57 -18.64 8.45
C ASN A 154 -6.76 -18.75 9.75
N GLY A 155 -5.45 -18.60 9.62
CA GLY A 155 -4.47 -18.45 10.70
C GLY A 155 -3.47 -17.36 10.34
N PHE A 156 -2.38 -17.22 11.10
CA PHE A 156 -1.35 -16.21 10.84
C PHE A 156 0.05 -16.79 10.91
N VAL A 157 0.90 -16.37 9.97
CA VAL A 157 2.32 -16.72 9.94
C VAL A 157 3.19 -15.49 10.12
N ASP A 158 4.39 -15.69 10.69
CA ASP A 158 5.42 -14.65 10.74
C ASP A 158 6.21 -14.53 9.43
N THR A 159 7.13 -13.56 9.37
CA THR A 159 7.99 -13.31 8.21
C THR A 159 8.96 -14.44 7.88
N LYS A 160 9.10 -15.45 8.75
CA LYS A 160 9.90 -16.66 8.52
C LYS A 160 9.04 -17.86 8.13
N GLY A 161 7.70 -17.69 8.08
CA GLY A 161 6.75 -18.75 7.78
C GLY A 161 6.34 -19.61 8.97
N ASN A 162 6.70 -19.24 10.20
CA ASN A 162 6.25 -19.95 11.39
C ASN A 162 4.78 -19.62 11.65
N MET A 163 3.98 -20.61 12.00
CA MET A 163 2.59 -20.39 12.43
C MET A 163 2.59 -19.71 13.81
N VAL A 164 1.95 -18.55 13.90
CA VAL A 164 1.81 -17.75 15.12
C VAL A 164 0.40 -17.89 15.69
N ILE A 165 -0.61 -17.93 14.82
CA ILE A 165 -2.00 -18.21 15.18
C ILE A 165 -2.44 -19.39 14.32
N GLU A 166 -2.71 -20.52 14.95
CA GLU A 166 -3.17 -21.73 14.25
C GLU A 166 -4.47 -21.46 13.48
N PRO A 167 -4.70 -22.12 12.32
CA PRO A 167 -5.93 -21.96 11.55
C PRO A 167 -7.18 -22.31 12.37
N ALA A 168 -7.86 -21.28 12.87
CA ALA A 168 -8.98 -21.42 13.80
C ALA A 168 -10.26 -20.74 13.29
N PHE A 169 -10.13 -19.72 12.45
CA PHE A 169 -11.26 -18.95 11.93
C PHE A 169 -11.74 -19.57 10.61
N ASP A 170 -12.99 -19.99 10.56
CA ASP A 170 -13.55 -20.60 9.35
C ASP A 170 -13.50 -19.63 8.16
N ARG A 171 -13.51 -20.15 6.93
CA ARG A 171 -13.49 -19.37 5.68
C ARG A 171 -14.61 -18.33 5.60
N ALA A 172 -15.75 -18.58 6.26
CA ALA A 172 -16.86 -17.66 6.34
C ALA A 172 -16.53 -16.41 7.19
N CYS A 173 -15.52 -16.49 8.06
CA CYS A 173 -15.01 -15.36 8.80
C CYS A 173 -14.08 -14.52 7.92
N TRP A 174 -14.26 -13.21 7.93
CA TRP A 174 -13.29 -12.29 7.35
C TRP A 174 -12.37 -11.79 8.45
N VAL A 175 -11.05 -11.88 8.23
CA VAL A 175 -10.03 -11.44 9.17
C VAL A 175 -9.16 -10.39 8.49
N SER A 176 -8.99 -9.23 9.13
CA SER A 176 -8.12 -8.18 8.62
C SER A 176 -6.65 -8.48 8.88
N ASP A 177 -5.77 -7.73 8.22
CA ASP A 177 -4.37 -7.64 8.62
C ASP A 177 -4.25 -7.00 10.02
N PHE A 178 -3.13 -7.25 10.70
CA PHE A 178 -2.82 -6.59 11.96
C PHE A 178 -2.54 -5.10 11.74
N SER A 179 -3.10 -4.26 12.60
CA SER A 179 -2.81 -2.83 12.69
C SER A 179 -2.87 -2.41 14.16
N GLU A 180 -1.81 -1.77 14.63
CA GLU A 180 -1.60 -1.35 16.02
C GLU A 180 -1.75 -2.51 17.01
N GLY A 181 -1.24 -3.68 16.63
CA GLY A 181 -1.27 -4.90 17.44
C GLY A 181 -2.63 -5.62 17.50
N LEU A 182 -3.62 -5.19 16.70
CA LEU A 182 -4.96 -5.79 16.65
C LEU A 182 -5.39 -6.13 15.22
N ALA A 183 -6.11 -7.23 15.06
CA ALA A 183 -6.77 -7.60 13.81
C ALA A 183 -8.28 -7.72 14.03
N ALA A 184 -9.07 -7.17 13.11
CA ALA A 184 -10.51 -7.31 13.13
C ALA A 184 -10.92 -8.72 12.67
N VAL A 185 -11.88 -9.32 13.35
CA VAL A 185 -12.49 -10.60 12.96
C VAL A 185 -13.98 -10.38 12.83
N TYR A 186 -14.53 -10.66 11.66
CA TYR A 186 -15.97 -10.78 11.42
C TYR A 186 -16.34 -12.26 11.46
N ASN A 187 -17.18 -12.63 12.40
CA ASN A 187 -17.69 -13.99 12.57
C ASN A 187 -18.79 -14.30 11.54
N ALA A 188 -19.08 -15.59 11.38
CA ALA A 188 -20.11 -16.05 10.44
C ALA A 188 -21.54 -15.55 10.78
N ASP A 189 -21.80 -15.15 12.02
CA ASP A 189 -23.07 -14.56 12.45
C ASP A 189 -23.18 -13.05 12.15
N GLY A 190 -22.16 -12.46 11.52
CA GLY A 190 -22.09 -11.04 11.17
C GLY A 190 -21.62 -10.13 12.31
N THR A 191 -21.32 -10.67 13.49
CA THR A 191 -20.70 -9.90 14.57
C THR A 191 -19.20 -9.77 14.37
N ALA A 192 -18.62 -8.68 14.84
CA ALA A 192 -17.21 -8.41 14.71
C ALA A 192 -16.58 -7.92 16.01
N GLY A 193 -15.31 -8.26 16.20
CA GLY A 193 -14.46 -7.87 17.31
C GLY A 193 -12.99 -7.80 16.89
N TYR A 194 -12.08 -7.74 17.86
CA TYR A 194 -10.64 -7.64 17.61
C TYR A 194 -9.84 -8.68 18.39
N ILE A 195 -8.95 -9.36 17.68
CA ILE A 195 -7.99 -10.29 18.25
C ILE A 195 -6.61 -9.66 18.41
N ASP A 196 -5.87 -10.10 19.42
CA ASP A 196 -4.45 -9.80 19.58
C ASP A 196 -3.56 -10.76 18.75
N ARG A 197 -2.24 -10.57 18.86
CA ARG A 197 -1.23 -11.36 18.13
C ARG A 197 -1.13 -12.83 18.57
N THR A 198 -1.86 -13.22 19.62
CA THR A 198 -1.99 -14.62 20.07
C THR A 198 -3.27 -15.28 19.56
N GLY A 199 -4.13 -14.53 18.86
CA GLY A 199 -5.41 -15.00 18.33
C GLY A 199 -6.56 -14.87 19.33
N ASN A 200 -6.34 -14.30 20.51
CA ASN A 200 -7.36 -14.13 21.52
C ASN A 200 -8.12 -12.81 21.32
N TYR A 201 -9.44 -12.83 21.51
CA TYR A 201 -10.25 -11.61 21.48
C TYR A 201 -9.83 -10.67 22.61
N LYS A 202 -9.23 -9.53 22.25
CA LYS A 202 -8.98 -8.42 23.18
C LYS A 202 -10.20 -7.53 23.33
N ILE A 203 -10.97 -7.37 22.24
CA ILE A 203 -12.26 -6.70 22.23
C ILE A 203 -13.25 -7.72 21.66
N GLY A 204 -14.16 -8.19 22.50
CA GLY A 204 -15.11 -9.23 22.13
C GLY A 204 -16.04 -8.81 20.98
N PRO A 205 -16.64 -9.78 20.28
CA PRO A 205 -17.55 -9.50 19.18
C PRO A 205 -18.83 -8.84 19.69
N ALA A 206 -19.02 -7.56 19.35
CA ALA A 206 -20.18 -6.75 19.79
C ALA A 206 -20.62 -5.73 18.73
N PHE A 207 -20.00 -5.77 17.54
CA PHE A 207 -20.17 -4.79 16.50
C PHE A 207 -20.71 -5.43 15.23
N SER A 208 -21.53 -4.68 14.48
CA SER A 208 -21.95 -5.05 13.13
C SER A 208 -20.97 -4.53 12.07
N TYR A 209 -20.10 -3.59 12.44
CA TYR A 209 -19.00 -3.12 11.61
C TYR A 209 -17.84 -2.65 12.48
N VAL A 210 -16.62 -2.94 12.01
CA VAL A 210 -15.34 -2.52 12.57
C VAL A 210 -14.35 -2.19 11.44
N SER A 211 -13.56 -1.13 11.58
CA SER A 211 -12.37 -0.88 10.74
C SER A 211 -11.11 -1.42 11.41
N ALA A 212 -10.00 -1.50 10.66
CA ALA A 212 -8.68 -1.61 11.29
C ALA A 212 -8.42 -0.38 12.20
N PHE A 213 -7.58 -0.57 13.22
CA PHE A 213 -7.08 0.53 14.02
C PHE A 213 -6.17 1.43 13.19
N SER A 214 -6.34 2.73 13.33
CA SER A 214 -5.50 3.74 12.71
C SER A 214 -5.38 4.95 13.63
N GLU A 215 -4.15 5.26 13.99
CA GLU A 215 -3.76 6.29 14.93
C GLU A 215 -4.43 6.17 16.31
N GLY A 216 -4.54 4.95 16.84
CA GLY A 216 -5.09 4.65 18.16
C GLY A 216 -6.61 4.52 18.23
N LEU A 217 -7.32 4.72 17.11
CA LEU A 217 -8.79 4.65 17.04
C LEU A 217 -9.25 3.69 15.93
N ALA A 218 -10.40 3.07 16.14
CA ALA A 218 -11.08 2.31 15.11
C ALA A 218 -12.54 2.73 14.98
N LEU A 219 -13.03 2.80 13.74
CA LEU A 219 -14.42 3.07 13.41
C LEU A 219 -15.26 1.84 13.73
N VAL A 220 -16.36 2.01 14.44
CA VAL A 220 -17.25 0.91 14.80
C VAL A 220 -18.72 1.29 14.65
N LYS A 221 -19.56 0.27 14.43
CA LYS A 221 -21.02 0.35 14.57
C LYS A 221 -21.45 -0.83 15.43
N LYS A 222 -22.11 -0.57 16.57
CA LYS A 222 -22.59 -1.66 17.44
C LYS A 222 -23.68 -2.46 16.73
N THR A 223 -23.89 -3.70 17.15
CA THR A 223 -25.02 -4.48 16.66
C THR A 223 -26.33 -3.84 17.10
N GLY A 224 -27.20 -3.49 16.15
CA GLY A 224 -28.47 -2.79 16.39
C GLY A 224 -28.39 -1.26 16.31
N ASP A 225 -27.20 -0.68 16.18
CA ASP A 225 -27.04 0.77 15.96
C ASP A 225 -27.07 1.11 14.45
N ASP A 226 -27.61 2.28 14.12
CA ASP A 226 -27.61 2.83 12.75
C ASP A 226 -26.46 3.82 12.48
N LYS A 227 -25.73 4.23 13.53
CA LYS A 227 -24.68 5.24 13.47
C LYS A 227 -23.32 4.66 13.83
N TYR A 228 -22.29 5.26 13.26
CA TYR A 228 -20.90 4.93 13.55
C TYR A 228 -20.32 5.84 14.62
N GLY A 229 -19.42 5.27 15.42
CA GLY A 229 -18.59 5.94 16.43
C GLY A 229 -17.15 5.41 16.39
N TYR A 230 -16.35 5.77 17.38
CA TYR A 230 -14.95 5.35 17.45
C TYR A 230 -14.57 4.80 18.82
N ILE A 231 -13.80 3.72 18.82
CA ILE A 231 -13.25 3.12 20.05
C ILE A 231 -11.72 3.21 20.09
N ASP A 232 -11.16 3.17 21.29
CA ASP A 232 -9.73 2.98 21.53
C ASP A 232 -9.33 1.49 21.51
N ALA A 233 -8.02 1.21 21.59
CA ALA A 233 -7.47 -0.15 21.59
C ALA A 233 -7.79 -0.98 22.86
N LYS A 234 -8.50 -0.40 23.84
CA LYS A 234 -9.05 -1.10 25.00
C LYS A 234 -10.55 -1.38 24.83
N GLY A 235 -11.17 -0.91 23.73
CA GLY A 235 -12.60 -1.05 23.46
C GLY A 235 -13.46 0.07 24.07
N ASN A 236 -12.87 1.12 24.65
CA ASN A 236 -13.65 2.23 25.20
C ASN A 236 -14.15 3.13 24.08
N MET A 237 -15.40 3.59 24.17
CA MET A 237 -15.95 4.56 23.23
C MET A 237 -15.30 5.92 23.44
N VAL A 238 -14.58 6.41 22.43
CA VAL A 238 -13.95 7.73 22.42
C VAL A 238 -14.88 8.75 21.77
N ILE A 239 -15.55 8.38 20.68
CA ILE A 239 -16.56 9.20 20.02
C ILE A 239 -17.84 8.39 19.91
N ALA A 240 -18.89 8.83 20.59
CA ALA A 240 -20.17 8.13 20.60
C ALA A 240 -20.78 8.01 19.19
N PRO A 241 -21.54 6.92 18.92
CA PRO A 241 -22.22 6.74 17.64
C PRO A 241 -23.11 7.93 17.27
N GLN A 242 -22.77 8.63 16.19
CA GLN A 242 -23.51 9.82 15.75
C GLN A 242 -23.40 10.09 14.23
N TYR A 243 -22.52 9.38 13.53
CA TYR A 243 -22.26 9.62 12.11
C TYR A 243 -22.92 8.55 11.23
N ASP A 244 -23.43 8.93 10.06
CA ASP A 244 -24.06 8.01 9.10
C ASP A 244 -23.04 7.16 8.33
N LEU A 245 -21.82 7.69 8.19
CA LEU A 245 -20.65 7.02 7.68
C LEU A 245 -19.44 7.74 8.28
N SER A 246 -18.34 7.04 8.46
CA SER A 246 -17.06 7.70 8.67
C SER A 246 -15.92 6.95 8.00
N LEU A 247 -14.76 7.59 7.94
CA LEU A 247 -13.51 7.00 7.48
C LEU A 247 -12.54 6.82 8.66
N PRO A 248 -11.55 5.92 8.57
CA PRO A 248 -10.49 5.83 9.57
C PRO A 248 -9.72 7.15 9.74
N PHE A 249 -9.17 7.37 10.93
CA PHE A 249 -8.30 8.52 11.18
C PHE A 249 -6.99 8.40 10.40
N ARG A 250 -6.57 9.51 9.78
CA ARG A 250 -5.28 9.64 9.12
C ARG A 250 -4.82 11.10 9.18
N GLU A 251 -3.57 11.30 9.53
CA GLU A 251 -2.95 12.61 9.73
C GLU A 251 -3.70 13.44 10.80
N GLY A 252 -4.18 12.78 11.85
CA GLY A 252 -4.87 13.40 12.98
C GLY A 252 -6.33 13.80 12.72
N VAL A 253 -6.88 13.47 11.56
CA VAL A 253 -8.26 13.83 11.18
C VAL A 253 -9.01 12.66 10.53
N ALA A 254 -10.33 12.72 10.55
CA ALA A 254 -11.21 11.80 9.82
C ALA A 254 -12.33 12.57 9.14
N THR A 255 -12.88 12.01 8.06
CA THR A 255 -14.06 12.57 7.40
C THR A 255 -15.30 11.78 7.78
N VAL A 256 -16.32 12.49 8.26
CA VAL A 256 -17.62 11.94 8.66
C VAL A 256 -18.71 12.40 7.69
N LYS A 257 -19.68 11.52 7.43
CA LYS A 257 -20.94 11.84 6.74
C LYS A 257 -22.05 11.98 7.77
N ILE A 258 -22.88 13.01 7.60
CA ILE A 258 -24.02 13.29 8.47
C ILE A 258 -25.24 13.57 7.61
N VAL A 259 -26.31 12.81 7.83
CA VAL A 259 -27.63 13.07 7.27
C VAL A 259 -28.37 13.98 8.26
N LYS A 260 -28.64 15.21 7.82
CA LYS A 260 -29.37 16.20 8.60
C LYS A 260 -30.88 15.82 8.66
N PRO A 261 -31.65 16.36 9.63
CA PRO A 261 -33.07 16.05 9.76
C PRO A 261 -33.92 16.41 8.54
N ASP A 262 -33.46 17.37 7.72
CA ASP A 262 -34.07 17.77 6.45
C ASP A 262 -33.72 16.83 5.27
N GLY A 263 -32.98 15.74 5.53
CA GLY A 263 -32.52 14.78 4.52
C GLY A 263 -31.23 15.19 3.82
N ARG A 264 -30.69 16.39 4.06
CA ARG A 264 -29.46 16.86 3.44
C ARG A 264 -28.27 16.07 3.95
N ILE A 265 -27.44 15.60 3.03
CA ILE A 265 -26.15 14.97 3.34
C ILE A 265 -25.08 16.06 3.40
N VAL A 266 -24.29 16.04 4.47
CA VAL A 266 -23.07 16.85 4.58
C VAL A 266 -21.90 15.99 5.01
N TYR A 267 -20.71 16.39 4.60
CA TYR A 267 -19.47 15.86 5.16
C TYR A 267 -18.84 16.87 6.13
N ARG A 268 -18.09 16.38 7.12
CA ARG A 268 -17.29 17.21 8.03
C ARG A 268 -15.96 16.53 8.30
N ILE A 269 -14.93 17.34 8.53
CA ILE A 269 -13.64 16.86 9.04
C ILE A 269 -13.67 16.98 10.56
N ILE A 270 -13.26 15.94 11.26
CA ILE A 270 -13.18 15.91 12.73
C ILE A 270 -11.77 15.59 13.21
N ASP A 271 -11.43 16.04 14.43
CA ASP A 271 -10.27 15.58 15.18
C ASP A 271 -10.56 14.27 15.94
N LYS A 272 -9.55 13.74 16.64
CA LYS A 272 -9.63 12.49 17.41
C LYS A 272 -10.53 12.54 18.64
N GLN A 273 -10.98 13.73 19.05
CA GLN A 273 -11.96 13.91 20.11
C GLN A 273 -13.38 14.09 19.54
N GLY A 274 -13.54 14.09 18.22
CA GLY A 274 -14.81 14.31 17.53
C GLY A 274 -15.16 15.77 17.33
N ASN A 275 -14.26 16.72 17.62
CA ASN A 275 -14.51 18.13 17.38
C ASN A 275 -14.40 18.43 15.88
N ALA A 276 -15.31 19.24 15.36
CA ALA A 276 -15.29 19.64 13.96
C ALA A 276 -14.07 20.55 13.67
N LYS A 277 -13.31 20.20 12.62
CA LYS A 277 -12.21 20.99 12.05
C LYS A 277 -12.59 21.75 10.78
N SER A 278 -13.76 21.46 10.22
CA SER A 278 -14.31 22.15 9.06
C SER A 278 -15.76 22.54 9.30
N ALA A 279 -16.24 23.50 8.51
CA ALA A 279 -17.68 23.69 8.30
C ALA A 279 -18.29 22.46 7.58
N ASP A 280 -19.62 22.46 7.43
CA ASP A 280 -20.30 21.47 6.57
C ASP A 280 -19.75 21.59 5.14
N LEU A 281 -19.28 20.46 4.61
CA LEU A 281 -18.75 20.33 3.26
C LEU A 281 -19.86 19.83 2.32
N HIS A 282 -20.01 20.51 1.18
CA HIS A 282 -21.04 20.25 0.18
C HIS A 282 -20.44 19.51 -1.02
N TYR A 283 -20.13 18.22 -0.81
CA TYR A 283 -19.60 17.30 -1.83
C TYR A 283 -20.43 16.02 -1.83
N LEU A 284 -20.44 15.30 -2.95
CA LEU A 284 -21.02 13.96 -3.04
C LEU A 284 -20.19 12.94 -2.25
N PHE A 285 -18.88 13.13 -2.24
CA PHE A 285 -17.93 12.25 -1.56
C PHE A 285 -16.67 13.00 -1.10
N THR A 286 -16.06 12.49 -0.04
CA THR A 286 -14.79 12.93 0.52
C THR A 286 -13.95 11.72 0.91
N GLY A 287 -12.70 11.66 0.49
CA GLY A 287 -11.78 10.56 0.79
C GLY A 287 -11.03 10.71 2.11
N ILE A 288 -10.08 9.79 2.33
CA ILE A 288 -9.09 9.87 3.41
C ILE A 288 -7.97 10.85 3.04
N PHE A 289 -7.37 11.45 4.06
CA PHE A 289 -6.22 12.32 3.90
C PHE A 289 -4.95 11.52 3.57
N SER A 290 -4.15 12.04 2.67
CA SER A 290 -2.81 11.54 2.35
C SER A 290 -1.96 12.73 1.92
N GLU A 291 -0.85 12.95 2.60
CA GLU A 291 0.04 14.10 2.41
C GLU A 291 -0.71 15.44 2.53
N GLY A 292 -1.59 15.56 3.52
CA GLY A 292 -2.33 16.78 3.85
C GLY A 292 -3.56 17.07 2.97
N LEU A 293 -3.84 16.25 1.95
CA LEU A 293 -4.95 16.44 1.02
C LEU A 293 -5.89 15.23 0.99
N ALA A 294 -7.19 15.49 0.81
CA ALA A 294 -8.21 14.47 0.58
C ALA A 294 -8.95 14.74 -0.73
N GLY A 295 -9.17 13.68 -1.52
CA GLY A 295 -9.96 13.78 -2.75
C GLY A 295 -11.44 14.05 -2.44
N VAL A 296 -12.08 14.92 -3.22
CA VAL A 296 -13.52 15.23 -3.08
C VAL A 296 -14.21 15.18 -4.43
N GLU A 297 -15.47 14.75 -4.45
CA GLU A 297 -16.30 14.68 -5.65
C GLU A 297 -17.44 15.71 -5.57
N ASN A 298 -17.53 16.60 -6.56
CA ASN A 298 -18.59 17.61 -6.64
C ASN A 298 -19.89 17.04 -7.27
N GLU A 299 -20.95 17.85 -7.28
CA GLU A 299 -22.26 17.47 -7.86
C GLU A 299 -22.22 17.18 -9.37
N SER A 300 -21.16 17.59 -10.06
CA SER A 300 -20.92 17.29 -11.48
C SER A 300 -20.10 16.00 -11.69
N HIS A 301 -19.91 15.19 -10.65
CA HIS A 301 -19.07 13.98 -10.67
C HIS A 301 -17.62 14.23 -11.07
N GLN A 302 -17.10 15.39 -10.69
CA GLN A 302 -15.71 15.77 -10.90
C GLN A 302 -14.96 15.77 -9.58
N TRP A 303 -13.73 15.30 -9.65
CA TRP A 303 -12.85 15.14 -8.51
C TRP A 303 -11.85 16.29 -8.39
N GLY A 304 -11.64 16.75 -7.17
CA GLY A 304 -10.65 17.74 -6.75
C GLY A 304 -10.03 17.35 -5.40
N PHE A 305 -9.36 18.28 -4.73
CA PHE A 305 -8.76 18.04 -3.42
C PHE A 305 -9.01 19.18 -2.45
N ILE A 306 -9.27 18.82 -1.19
CA ILE A 306 -9.36 19.75 -0.05
C ILE A 306 -8.20 19.52 0.93
N ASP A 307 -7.87 20.55 1.71
CA ASP A 307 -6.99 20.42 2.88
C ASP A 307 -7.74 19.97 4.14
N GLN A 308 -7.01 19.83 5.25
CA GLN A 308 -7.55 19.39 6.54
C GLN A 308 -8.50 20.40 7.23
N GLN A 309 -8.65 21.61 6.68
CA GLN A 309 -9.64 22.59 7.12
C GLN A 309 -10.87 22.59 6.19
N GLY A 310 -10.87 21.76 5.15
CA GLY A 310 -11.95 21.66 4.17
C GLY A 310 -11.87 22.70 3.05
N ARG A 311 -10.75 23.41 2.91
CA ARG A 311 -10.56 24.41 1.84
C ARG A 311 -10.15 23.69 0.56
N LEU A 312 -10.79 24.03 -0.56
CA LEU A 312 -10.43 23.52 -1.88
C LEU A 312 -9.01 23.98 -2.25
N VAL A 313 -8.12 23.02 -2.48
CA VAL A 313 -6.72 23.24 -2.90
C VAL A 313 -6.56 22.98 -4.40
N ILE A 314 -7.20 21.93 -4.90
CA ILE A 314 -7.18 21.58 -6.33
C ILE A 314 -8.62 21.51 -6.82
N GLU A 315 -8.91 22.31 -7.83
CA GLU A 315 -10.22 22.40 -8.46
C GLU A 315 -10.78 21.04 -8.89
N ALA A 316 -12.07 20.84 -8.65
CA ALA A 316 -12.79 19.64 -9.02
C ALA A 316 -13.06 19.60 -10.54
N LYS A 317 -12.17 18.94 -11.29
CA LYS A 317 -12.26 18.84 -12.76
C LYS A 317 -11.77 17.51 -13.34
N TYR A 318 -11.34 16.59 -12.48
CA TYR A 318 -10.82 15.28 -12.89
C TYR A 318 -11.95 14.25 -12.90
N ALA A 319 -11.89 13.26 -13.79
CA ALA A 319 -12.85 12.17 -13.83
C ALA A 319 -12.64 11.16 -12.68
N GLY A 320 -11.45 11.16 -12.08
CA GLY A 320 -11.08 10.31 -10.96
C GLY A 320 -9.71 10.68 -10.43
N VAL A 321 -9.46 10.39 -9.15
CA VAL A 321 -8.20 10.71 -8.47
C VAL A 321 -7.74 9.56 -7.58
N SER A 322 -6.43 9.49 -7.36
CA SER A 322 -5.83 8.62 -6.34
C SER A 322 -5.32 9.46 -5.16
N LEU A 323 -4.87 8.81 -4.11
CA LEU A 323 -4.22 9.50 -2.99
C LEU A 323 -2.87 10.07 -3.44
N PHE A 324 -2.46 11.17 -2.82
CA PHE A 324 -1.09 11.65 -2.96
C PHE A 324 -0.12 10.65 -2.33
N LYS A 325 0.94 10.33 -3.07
CA LYS A 325 2.02 9.43 -2.67
C LYS A 325 3.34 9.95 -3.23
N ASN A 326 4.29 10.21 -2.34
CA ASN A 326 5.57 10.82 -2.63
C ASN A 326 5.44 12.17 -3.37
N GLY A 327 4.43 12.98 -3.04
CA GLY A 327 4.23 14.32 -3.59
C GLY A 327 3.46 14.39 -4.92
N LEU A 328 3.15 13.25 -5.55
CA LEU A 328 2.31 13.20 -6.75
C LEU A 328 1.04 12.41 -6.51
N SER A 329 0.00 12.73 -7.29
CA SER A 329 -1.18 11.88 -7.40
C SER A 329 -1.54 11.61 -8.86
N ARG A 330 -2.01 10.40 -9.12
CA ARG A 330 -2.50 9.95 -10.43
C ARG A 330 -3.97 10.31 -10.58
N MET A 331 -4.28 11.06 -11.63
CA MET A 331 -5.60 11.53 -12.01
C MET A 331 -6.07 10.87 -13.30
N GLN A 332 -7.37 10.87 -13.52
CA GLN A 332 -7.99 10.58 -14.81
C GLN A 332 -8.63 11.86 -15.37
N THR A 333 -8.46 12.06 -16.68
CA THR A 333 -9.07 13.16 -17.45
C THR A 333 -9.75 12.60 -18.69
N GLY A 334 -10.68 13.36 -19.26
CA GLY A 334 -11.48 12.92 -20.42
C GLY A 334 -12.85 12.42 -20.00
N SER A 335 -13.54 11.73 -20.92
CA SER A 335 -14.87 11.18 -20.69
C SER A 335 -14.89 9.69 -20.98
N LEU A 336 -15.88 8.98 -20.41
CA LEU A 336 -16.09 7.55 -20.63
C LEU A 336 -16.15 7.20 -22.13
N PHE A 337 -16.74 8.07 -22.95
CA PHE A 337 -16.90 7.85 -24.39
C PHE A 337 -15.71 8.37 -25.23
N GLY A 338 -14.93 9.34 -24.70
CA GLY A 338 -13.76 9.93 -25.38
C GLY A 338 -12.43 9.28 -25.00
N GLY A 339 -12.46 8.29 -24.10
CA GLY A 339 -11.28 7.64 -23.52
C GLY A 339 -10.73 8.41 -22.32
N LEU A 340 -10.46 7.68 -21.23
CA LEU A 340 -9.80 8.21 -20.04
C LEU A 340 -8.29 8.29 -20.28
N LYS A 341 -7.69 9.42 -19.89
CA LYS A 341 -6.24 9.65 -19.95
C LYS A 341 -5.68 9.89 -18.56
N THR A 342 -4.52 9.28 -18.33
CA THR A 342 -3.78 9.43 -17.08
C THR A 342 -3.04 10.77 -17.05
N VAL A 343 -3.13 11.47 -15.93
CA VAL A 343 -2.37 12.70 -15.63
C VAL A 343 -1.76 12.57 -14.24
N TYR A 344 -0.53 13.02 -14.07
CA TYR A 344 0.07 13.17 -12.75
C TYR A 344 0.18 14.65 -12.40
N ILE A 345 -0.24 14.98 -11.18
CA ILE A 345 -0.16 16.33 -10.63
C ILE A 345 0.59 16.33 -9.30
N ASN A 346 1.23 17.45 -8.97
CA ASN A 346 1.74 17.69 -7.62
C ASN A 346 0.65 18.26 -6.70
N GLN A 347 0.98 18.47 -5.42
CA GLN A 347 0.04 18.97 -4.40
C GLN A 347 -0.46 20.40 -4.67
N GLN A 348 0.20 21.16 -5.55
CA GLN A 348 -0.26 22.48 -6.02
C GLN A 348 -1.16 22.39 -7.25
N GLY A 349 -1.50 21.19 -7.71
CA GLY A 349 -2.31 20.97 -8.92
C GLY A 349 -1.55 21.20 -10.24
N THR A 350 -0.22 21.37 -10.18
CA THR A 350 0.60 21.51 -11.39
C THR A 350 0.74 20.16 -12.08
N VAL A 351 0.46 20.12 -13.39
CA VAL A 351 0.65 18.91 -14.21
C VAL A 351 2.13 18.61 -14.38
N ILE A 352 2.56 17.45 -13.91
CA ILE A 352 3.92 16.95 -14.04
C ILE A 352 4.06 16.06 -15.28
N TRP A 353 3.03 15.28 -15.56
CA TRP A 353 3.00 14.42 -16.74
C TRP A 353 1.57 14.18 -17.22
N LYS A 354 1.41 14.02 -18.53
CA LYS A 354 0.12 13.71 -19.17
C LYS A 354 0.32 12.64 -20.24
N GLN A 355 -0.57 11.66 -20.24
CA GLN A 355 -0.60 10.63 -21.26
C GLN A 355 -0.82 11.25 -22.65
N SER A 356 0.11 10.99 -23.57
CA SER A 356 -0.03 11.37 -24.98
C SER A 356 -1.06 10.50 -25.68
N ASN A 357 -1.63 11.02 -26.77
CA ASN A 357 -2.51 10.25 -27.65
C ASN A 357 -1.80 9.07 -28.32
#